data_AF-A0A2D5SXF3-F1
#
_entry.id   AF-A0A2D5SXF3-F1
#
_cell.length_a   1.000
_cell.length_b   1.000
_cell.length_c   1.000
_cell.angle_alpha   90.00
_cell.angle_beta   90.00
_cell.angle_gamma   90.00
#
_symmetry.space_group_name_H-M   'P 1'
#
loop_
_entity.id
_entity.type
_entity.pdbx_description
1 polymer ?
#
loop_
_entity_poly.entity_id
_entity_poly.type
_entity_poly.pdbx_seq_one_letter_code
_entity_poly.pdbx_strand_id
1 'polypeptide(L)'
;MEAHILIGIIAVVALLITAFKFKSKQLAKRKAHIKNFKVPAKVLQTVKSRYPHLSDEQLKTVERGLREWFHVNLLAKGKPVSMPSQVVDVAWHELILFTKFYQDFCQKAFGRFLHHHPAEAMSSPKSAQQGIKTAWKLACAKERISPLKPTRLPLLFAIDALLDIEDGFKYQLNCQGVGKEGYCATHIGCSASCGSSGAADGGGDSGGCSGGGCGGGS
;
A
#
# COMPACT_ATOMS: atom_id res chain seq x y z
N MET A 1 -31.90 -31.43 25.34
CA MET A 1 -31.23 -30.11 25.22
C MET A 1 -29.90 -30.22 24.48
N GLU A 2 -29.03 -31.17 24.84
CA GLU A 2 -27.74 -31.43 24.18
C GLU A 2 -27.78 -31.57 22.65
N ALA A 3 -28.74 -32.32 22.09
CA ALA A 3 -28.82 -32.53 20.64
C ALA A 3 -29.13 -31.24 19.84
N HIS A 4 -29.99 -30.36 20.37
CA HIS A 4 -30.30 -29.08 19.72
C HIS A 4 -29.12 -28.11 19.77
N ILE A 5 -28.35 -28.14 20.87
CA ILE A 5 -27.11 -27.37 21.01
C ILE A 5 -26.08 -27.85 19.97
N LEU A 6 -25.89 -29.16 19.84
CA LEU A 6 -24.97 -29.75 18.87
C LEU A 6 -25.36 -29.41 17.42
N ILE A 7 -26.64 -29.54 17.07
CA ILE A 7 -27.16 -29.16 15.74
C ILE A 7 -26.94 -27.67 15.46
N GLY A 8 -27.18 -26.81 16.45
CA GLY A 8 -26.93 -25.37 16.34
C GLY A 8 -25.45 -25.06 16.06
N ILE A 9 -24.54 -25.71 16.78
CA ILE A 9 -23.08 -25.56 16.58
C ILE A 9 -22.70 -26.00 15.16
N ILE A 10 -23.15 -27.16 14.70
CA ILE A 10 -22.86 -27.67 13.36
C ILE A 10 -23.35 -26.70 12.28
N ALA A 11 -24.57 -26.17 12.43
CA ALA A 11 -25.15 -25.21 11.49
C ALA A 11 -24.31 -23.91 11.43
N VAL A 12 -23.88 -23.38 12.58
CA VAL A 12 -23.04 -22.18 12.64
C VAL A 12 -21.67 -22.44 12.00
N VAL A 13 -21.03 -23.55 12.31
CA VAL A 13 -19.73 -23.94 11.72
C VAL A 13 -19.85 -24.09 10.21
N ALA A 14 -20.90 -24.76 9.71
CA ALA A 14 -21.16 -24.91 8.28
C ALA A 14 -21.35 -23.55 7.58
N LEU A 15 -22.07 -22.62 8.23
CA LEU A 15 -22.27 -21.26 7.71
C LEU A 15 -20.96 -20.48 7.64
N LEU A 16 -20.11 -20.56 8.69
CA LEU A 16 -18.80 -19.92 8.72
C LEU A 16 -17.86 -20.47 7.63
N ILE A 17 -17.83 -21.80 7.44
CA ILE A 17 -17.05 -22.45 6.38
C ILE A 17 -17.53 -21.98 5.00
N THR A 18 -18.84 -21.92 4.78
CA THR A 18 -19.43 -21.48 3.52
C THR A 18 -19.09 -20.01 3.22
N ALA A 19 -19.24 -19.13 4.21
CA ALA A 19 -18.87 -17.72 4.10
C ALA A 19 -17.36 -17.54 3.83
N PHE A 20 -16.50 -18.33 4.48
CA PHE A 20 -15.06 -18.34 4.24
C PHE A 20 -14.72 -18.77 2.80
N LYS A 21 -15.30 -19.87 2.33
CA LYS A 21 -15.13 -20.36 0.94
C LYS A 21 -15.58 -19.32 -0.08
N PHE A 22 -16.72 -18.68 0.15
CA PHE A 22 -17.22 -17.61 -0.71
C PHE A 22 -16.26 -16.41 -0.76
N LYS A 23 -15.81 -15.91 0.40
CA LYS A 23 -14.85 -14.80 0.49
C LYS A 23 -13.51 -15.14 -0.19
N SER A 24 -13.02 -16.37 -0.01
CA SER A 24 -11.79 -16.85 -0.64
C SER A 24 -11.92 -16.90 -2.16
N LYS A 25 -13.00 -17.49 -2.68
CA LYS A 25 -13.30 -17.53 -4.12
C LYS A 25 -13.44 -16.13 -4.71
N GLN A 26 -14.10 -15.23 -4.00
CA GLN A 26 -14.25 -13.84 -4.44
C GLN A 26 -12.90 -13.10 -4.48
N LEU A 27 -12.05 -13.28 -3.47
CA LEU A 27 -10.70 -12.72 -3.46
C LEU A 27 -9.85 -13.26 -4.62
N ALA A 28 -9.94 -14.57 -4.91
CA ALA A 28 -9.24 -15.18 -6.04
C ALA A 28 -9.71 -14.60 -7.39
N LYS A 29 -11.03 -14.43 -7.58
CA LYS A 29 -11.59 -13.77 -8.77
C LYS A 29 -11.08 -12.34 -8.93
N ARG A 30 -11.05 -11.56 -7.85
CA ARG A 30 -10.55 -10.18 -7.84
C ARG A 30 -9.07 -10.10 -8.21
N LYS A 31 -8.23 -10.99 -7.63
CA LYS A 31 -6.80 -11.11 -7.99
C LYS A 31 -6.63 -11.47 -9.48
N ALA A 32 -7.41 -12.43 -9.98
CA ALA A 32 -7.37 -12.80 -11.40
C ALA A 32 -7.77 -11.64 -12.31
N HIS A 33 -8.77 -10.84 -11.90
CA HIS A 33 -9.16 -9.64 -12.65
C HIS A 33 -8.03 -8.60 -12.73
N ILE A 34 -7.35 -8.31 -11.60
CA ILE A 34 -6.18 -7.40 -11.57
C ILE A 34 -5.01 -7.94 -12.40
N LYS A 35 -4.83 -9.26 -12.45
CA LYS A 35 -3.78 -9.88 -13.27
C LYS A 35 -4.06 -9.75 -14.78
N ASN A 36 -5.32 -9.89 -15.19
CA ASN A 36 -5.67 -10.14 -16.59
C ASN A 36 -6.28 -8.92 -17.31
N PHE A 37 -6.55 -7.81 -16.62
CA PHE A 37 -7.10 -6.64 -17.31
C PHE A 37 -6.09 -6.05 -18.30
N LYS A 38 -6.59 -5.59 -19.45
CA LYS A 38 -5.78 -4.92 -20.46
C LYS A 38 -5.60 -3.47 -20.05
N VAL A 39 -4.35 -3.05 -19.86
CA VAL A 39 -4.04 -1.63 -19.66
C VAL A 39 -4.23 -0.92 -21.00
N PRO A 40 -5.00 0.18 -21.08
CA PRO A 40 -5.08 0.97 -22.30
C PRO A 40 -3.69 1.42 -22.76
N ALA A 41 -3.37 1.27 -24.05
CA ALA A 41 -2.03 1.56 -24.59
C ALA A 41 -1.57 3.01 -24.28
N LYS A 42 -2.53 3.94 -24.26
CA LYS A 42 -2.29 5.35 -23.92
C LYS A 42 -1.64 5.54 -22.55
N VAL A 43 -1.93 4.66 -21.57
CA VAL A 43 -1.30 4.70 -20.24
C VAL A 43 0.23 4.61 -20.34
N LEU A 44 0.74 3.60 -21.05
CA LEU A 44 2.18 3.42 -21.20
C LEU A 44 2.78 4.45 -22.16
N GLN A 45 2.01 4.94 -23.14
CA GLN A 45 2.44 6.06 -23.98
C GLN A 45 2.64 7.34 -23.16
N THR A 46 1.72 7.67 -22.24
CA THR A 46 1.88 8.84 -21.34
C THR A 46 3.12 8.69 -20.45
N VAL A 47 3.36 7.49 -19.91
CA VAL A 47 4.60 7.21 -19.15
C VAL A 47 5.84 7.43 -20.03
N LYS A 48 5.87 6.88 -21.24
CA LYS A 48 6.99 7.04 -22.19
C LYS A 48 7.19 8.50 -22.62
N SER A 49 6.13 9.27 -22.76
CA SER A 49 6.22 10.70 -23.06
C SER A 49 6.84 11.50 -21.92
N ARG A 50 6.53 11.15 -20.66
CA ARG A 50 7.12 11.81 -19.47
C ARG A 50 8.55 11.35 -19.20
N TYR A 51 8.85 10.08 -19.46
CA TYR A 51 10.17 9.47 -19.26
C TYR A 51 10.68 8.87 -20.59
N PRO A 52 11.17 9.70 -21.53
CA PRO A 52 11.57 9.25 -22.87
C PRO A 52 12.71 8.23 -22.89
N HIS A 53 13.52 8.16 -21.83
CA HIS A 53 14.64 7.21 -21.71
C HIS A 53 14.19 5.75 -21.51
N LEU A 54 12.96 5.51 -21.05
CA LEU A 54 12.50 4.16 -20.71
C LEU A 54 12.36 3.24 -21.93
N SER A 55 12.98 2.07 -21.93
CA SER A 55 12.78 1.04 -22.97
C SER A 55 11.40 0.36 -22.88
N ASP A 56 11.01 -0.36 -23.92
CA ASP A 56 9.76 -1.13 -23.93
C ASP A 56 9.71 -2.21 -22.82
N GLU A 57 10.86 -2.77 -22.45
CA GLU A 57 10.95 -3.71 -21.33
C GLU A 57 10.74 -3.01 -19.98
N GLN A 58 11.26 -1.79 -19.84
CA GLN A 58 11.03 -0.96 -18.66
C GLN A 58 9.56 -0.53 -18.56
N LEU A 59 8.89 -0.22 -19.68
CA LEU A 59 7.44 0.04 -19.71
C LEU A 59 6.62 -1.18 -19.25
N LYS A 60 7.02 -2.40 -19.62
CA LYS A 60 6.40 -3.64 -19.07
C LYS A 60 6.62 -3.76 -17.56
N THR A 61 7.76 -3.28 -17.05
CA THR A 61 8.01 -3.21 -15.61
C THR A 61 7.10 -2.19 -14.91
N VAL A 62 6.82 -1.04 -15.54
CA VAL A 62 5.82 -0.07 -15.05
C VAL A 62 4.42 -0.68 -15.03
N GLU A 63 4.03 -1.40 -16.08
CA GLU A 63 2.74 -2.12 -16.12
C GLU A 63 2.62 -3.14 -14.99
N ARG A 64 3.70 -3.89 -14.71
CA ARG A 64 3.79 -4.80 -13.56
C ARG A 64 3.64 -4.03 -12.25
N GLY A 65 4.33 -2.89 -12.09
CA GLY A 65 4.20 -2.01 -10.94
C GLY A 65 2.75 -1.54 -10.71
N LEU A 66 2.04 -1.15 -11.77
CA LEU A 66 0.63 -0.76 -11.70
C LEU A 66 -0.26 -1.92 -11.21
N ARG A 67 0.00 -3.15 -11.63
CA ARG A 67 -0.71 -4.35 -11.14
C ARG A 67 -0.41 -4.62 -9.68
N GLU A 68 0.84 -4.45 -9.27
CA GLU A 68 1.28 -4.57 -7.88
C GLU A 68 0.56 -3.54 -7.00
N TRP A 69 0.44 -2.30 -7.46
CA TRP A 69 -0.31 -1.25 -6.79
C TRP A 69 -1.77 -1.63 -6.54
N PHE A 70 -2.46 -2.16 -7.56
CA PHE A 70 -3.84 -2.62 -7.41
C PHE A 70 -3.95 -3.83 -6.50
N HIS A 71 -2.99 -4.75 -6.52
CA HIS A 71 -2.96 -5.86 -5.56
C HIS A 71 -2.83 -5.37 -4.11
N VAL A 72 -1.95 -4.40 -3.84
CA VAL A 72 -1.81 -3.79 -2.52
C VAL A 72 -3.13 -3.18 -2.06
N ASN A 73 -3.81 -2.42 -2.93
CA ASN A 73 -5.12 -1.82 -2.61
C ASN A 73 -6.22 -2.85 -2.37
N LEU A 74 -6.24 -3.96 -3.12
CA LEU A 74 -7.14 -5.08 -2.87
C LEU A 74 -6.91 -5.70 -1.48
N LEU A 75 -5.65 -5.91 -1.10
CA LEU A 75 -5.29 -6.50 0.19
C LEU A 75 -5.48 -5.54 1.37
N ALA A 76 -5.41 -4.23 1.13
CA ALA A 76 -5.66 -3.19 2.13
C ALA A 76 -7.13 -3.15 2.59
N LYS A 77 -8.07 -3.70 1.80
CA LYS A 77 -9.50 -3.79 2.15
C LYS A 77 -10.12 -2.45 2.60
N GLY A 78 -9.71 -1.34 1.98
CA GLY A 78 -10.24 -0.01 2.30
C GLY A 78 -9.41 0.79 3.30
N LYS A 79 -8.36 0.20 3.91
CA LYS A 79 -7.39 0.98 4.68
C LYS A 79 -6.66 1.98 3.77
N PRO A 80 -6.29 3.16 4.28
CA PRO A 80 -5.47 4.12 3.53
C PRO A 80 -4.16 3.49 3.06
N VAL A 81 -3.79 3.76 1.81
CA VAL A 81 -2.53 3.35 1.19
C VAL A 81 -2.01 4.55 0.41
N SER A 82 -0.74 4.90 0.62
CA SER A 82 -0.07 5.96 -0.14
C SER A 82 0.77 5.33 -1.25
N MET A 83 0.78 5.95 -2.42
CA MET A 83 1.57 5.50 -3.56
C MET A 83 3.08 5.65 -3.27
N PRO A 84 3.88 4.56 -3.33
CA PRO A 84 5.32 4.60 -3.06
C PRO A 84 6.18 4.80 -4.32
N SER A 85 5.60 5.04 -5.49
CA SER A 85 6.34 5.18 -6.75
C SER A 85 5.74 6.26 -7.66
N GLN A 86 6.59 7.16 -8.13
CA GLN A 86 6.23 8.24 -9.04
C GLN A 86 5.89 7.72 -10.44
N VAL A 87 6.67 6.78 -10.99
CA VAL A 87 6.39 6.25 -12.34
C VAL A 87 5.09 5.45 -12.39
N VAL A 88 4.78 4.73 -11.31
CA VAL A 88 3.51 4.00 -11.17
C VAL A 88 2.36 4.96 -10.92
N ASP A 89 2.57 6.06 -10.19
CA ASP A 89 1.56 7.11 -10.02
C ASP A 89 1.16 7.74 -11.34
N VAL A 90 2.12 8.04 -12.22
CA VAL A 90 1.86 8.58 -13.57
C VAL A 90 1.01 7.62 -14.39
N ALA A 91 1.33 6.32 -14.36
CA ALA A 91 0.55 5.30 -15.05
C ALA A 91 -0.88 5.20 -14.48
N TRP A 92 -1.03 5.26 -13.16
CA TRP A 92 -2.33 5.22 -12.52
C TRP A 92 -3.16 6.47 -12.82
N HIS A 93 -2.54 7.65 -12.81
CA HIS A 93 -3.16 8.93 -13.14
C HIS A 93 -3.72 8.94 -14.56
N GLU A 94 -2.96 8.43 -15.55
CA GLU A 94 -3.50 8.30 -16.91
C GLU A 94 -4.67 7.30 -16.94
N LEU A 95 -4.60 6.21 -16.17
CA LEU A 95 -5.66 5.21 -16.15
C LEU A 95 -7.00 5.76 -15.61
N ILE A 96 -6.98 6.66 -14.61
CA ILE A 96 -8.22 7.21 -14.03
C ILE A 96 -9.01 8.07 -15.03
N LEU A 97 -8.35 8.62 -16.06
CA LEU A 97 -8.98 9.41 -17.12
C LEU A 97 -9.87 8.55 -18.03
N PHE A 98 -9.65 7.24 -18.09
CA PHE A 98 -10.56 6.30 -18.74
C PHE A 98 -11.77 6.01 -17.85
N THR A 99 -12.55 7.04 -17.51
CA THR A 99 -13.51 7.04 -16.38
C THR A 99 -14.46 5.84 -16.35
N LYS A 100 -15.13 5.52 -17.46
CA LYS A 100 -16.02 4.34 -17.56
C LYS A 100 -15.27 3.04 -17.36
N PHE A 101 -14.14 2.87 -18.04
CA PHE A 101 -13.30 1.68 -17.91
C PHE A 101 -12.77 1.52 -16.48
N TYR A 102 -12.30 2.61 -15.88
CA TYR A 102 -11.73 2.63 -14.54
C TYR A 102 -12.78 2.32 -13.48
N GLN A 103 -14.00 2.85 -13.62
CA GLN A 103 -15.14 2.51 -12.76
C GLN A 103 -15.47 1.00 -12.83
N ASP A 104 -15.59 0.45 -14.04
CA ASP A 104 -15.89 -0.97 -14.25
C ASP A 104 -14.78 -1.88 -13.68
N PHE A 105 -13.51 -1.49 -13.92
CA PHE A 105 -12.34 -2.15 -13.35
C PHE A 105 -12.39 -2.14 -11.83
N CYS A 106 -12.62 -0.98 -11.20
CA CYS A 106 -12.68 -0.85 -9.75
C CYS A 106 -13.79 -1.71 -9.14
N GLN A 107 -14.98 -1.73 -9.76
CA GLN A 107 -16.09 -2.54 -9.26
C GLN A 107 -15.75 -4.03 -9.28
N LYS A 108 -15.07 -4.51 -10.33
CA LYS A 108 -14.66 -5.91 -10.46
C LYS A 108 -13.45 -6.26 -9.57
N ALA A 109 -12.47 -5.36 -9.46
CA ALA A 109 -11.24 -5.56 -8.70
C ALA A 109 -11.47 -5.42 -7.19
N PHE A 110 -12.19 -4.39 -6.76
CA PHE A 110 -12.30 -3.99 -5.35
C PHE A 110 -13.72 -4.10 -4.80
N GLY A 111 -14.74 -4.09 -5.66
CA GLY A 111 -16.16 -3.97 -5.27
C GLY A 111 -16.55 -2.57 -4.79
N ARG A 112 -15.69 -1.58 -5.06
CA ARG A 112 -15.87 -0.16 -4.76
C ARG A 112 -14.97 0.65 -5.67
N PHE A 113 -15.24 1.94 -5.81
CA PHE A 113 -14.32 2.84 -6.49
C PHE A 113 -13.03 3.03 -5.69
N LEU A 114 -11.88 3.03 -6.38
CA LEU A 114 -10.59 3.36 -5.77
C LEU A 114 -10.25 4.81 -6.15
N HIS A 115 -10.49 5.73 -5.23
CA HIS A 115 -10.20 7.14 -5.44
C HIS A 115 -8.70 7.41 -5.36
N HIS A 116 -8.18 8.15 -6.34
CA HIS A 116 -6.86 8.75 -6.27
C HIS A 116 -6.94 10.00 -5.38
N HIS A 117 -6.01 10.11 -4.42
CA HIS A 117 -5.86 11.29 -3.57
C HIS A 117 -4.38 11.68 -3.63
N PRO A 118 -4.02 12.77 -4.34
CA PRO A 118 -2.64 13.26 -4.41
C PRO A 118 -2.07 13.52 -3.01
N ALA A 119 -0.75 13.40 -2.87
CA ALA A 119 -0.10 13.56 -1.58
C ALA A 119 -0.27 14.98 -1.02
N GLU A 120 -0.31 15.97 -1.90
CA GLU A 120 -0.55 17.38 -1.64
C GLU A 120 -1.96 17.63 -1.08
N ALA A 121 -2.91 16.73 -1.36
CA ALA A 121 -4.29 16.79 -0.89
C ALA A 121 -4.53 15.98 0.40
N MET A 122 -3.50 15.36 0.98
CA MET A 122 -3.64 14.62 2.25
C MET A 122 -3.79 15.57 3.44
N SER A 123 -4.76 15.28 4.31
CA SER A 123 -5.14 16.12 5.46
C SER A 123 -4.05 16.31 6.52
N SER A 124 -3.03 15.45 6.56
CA SER A 124 -1.87 15.63 7.45
C SER A 124 -0.67 14.76 7.04
N PRO A 125 0.56 15.13 7.45
CA PRO A 125 1.74 14.27 7.30
C PRO A 125 1.62 12.90 8.00
N LYS A 126 0.82 12.80 9.08
CA LYS A 126 0.61 11.55 9.82
C LYS A 126 -0.20 10.52 9.02
N SER A 127 -1.23 10.95 8.30
CA SER A 127 -2.03 10.05 7.46
C SER A 127 -1.22 9.53 6.26
N ALA A 128 -0.39 10.39 5.66
CA ALA A 128 0.60 10.01 4.66
C ALA A 128 1.56 8.91 5.17
N GLN A 129 2.08 9.09 6.38
CA GLN A 129 2.94 8.09 7.03
C GLN A 129 2.22 6.77 7.30
N GLN A 130 0.94 6.77 7.68
CA GLN A 130 0.19 5.54 7.88
C GLN A 130 -0.09 4.81 6.55
N GLY A 131 -0.39 5.56 5.49
CA GLY A 131 -0.62 5.03 4.16
C GLY A 131 0.62 4.34 3.58
N ILE A 132 1.79 4.97 3.70
CA ILE A 132 3.05 4.36 3.22
C ILE A 132 3.44 3.13 4.04
N LYS A 133 3.20 3.12 5.36
CA LYS A 133 3.40 1.93 6.22
C LYS A 133 2.51 0.77 5.81
N THR A 134 1.27 1.05 5.44
CA THR A 134 0.33 0.04 4.94
C THR A 134 0.80 -0.51 3.60
N ALA A 135 1.23 0.36 2.68
CA ALA A 135 1.81 -0.04 1.40
C ALA A 135 3.02 -0.97 1.58
N TRP A 136 3.96 -0.58 2.45
CA TRP A 136 5.17 -1.35 2.77
C TRP A 136 4.84 -2.76 3.26
N LYS A 137 4.02 -2.87 4.31
CA LYS A 137 3.66 -4.18 4.89
C LYS A 137 3.01 -5.11 3.86
N LEU A 138 2.09 -4.59 3.04
CA LEU A 138 1.37 -5.38 2.06
C LEU A 138 2.25 -5.77 0.86
N ALA A 139 3.08 -4.85 0.38
CA ALA A 139 4.03 -5.12 -0.69
C ALA A 139 5.07 -6.18 -0.27
N CYS A 140 5.67 -6.01 0.92
CA CYS A 140 6.57 -7.00 1.51
C CYS A 140 5.90 -8.37 1.66
N ALA A 141 4.69 -8.44 2.24
CA ALA A 141 3.97 -9.69 2.42
C ALA A 141 3.68 -10.39 1.08
N LYS A 142 3.31 -9.63 0.03
CA LYS A 142 3.05 -10.18 -1.30
C LYS A 142 4.30 -10.75 -1.96
N GLU A 143 5.45 -10.13 -1.73
CA GLU A 143 6.74 -10.55 -2.26
C GLU A 143 7.53 -11.49 -1.35
N ARG A 144 6.92 -11.94 -0.23
CA ARG A 144 7.54 -12.81 0.79
C ARG A 144 8.81 -12.22 1.41
N ILE A 145 8.80 -10.89 1.62
CA ILE A 145 9.86 -10.14 2.30
C ILE A 145 9.41 -9.87 3.73
N SER A 146 10.32 -10.00 4.71
CA SER A 146 10.04 -9.56 6.08
C SER A 146 9.99 -8.02 6.13
N PRO A 147 8.87 -7.40 6.57
CA PRO A 147 8.78 -5.95 6.65
C PRO A 147 9.62 -5.34 7.78
N LEU A 148 10.06 -6.15 8.76
CA LEU A 148 10.90 -5.73 9.88
C LEU A 148 12.40 -5.88 9.59
N LYS A 149 12.77 -6.91 8.82
CA LYS A 149 14.14 -7.19 8.41
C LYS A 149 14.17 -7.47 6.90
N PRO A 150 13.94 -6.45 6.06
CA PRO A 150 13.88 -6.63 4.62
C PRO A 150 15.26 -6.99 4.05
N THR A 151 15.33 -8.07 3.28
CA THR A 151 16.55 -8.46 2.54
C THR A 151 16.69 -7.72 1.20
N ARG A 152 15.58 -7.20 0.68
CA ARG A 152 15.48 -6.39 -0.54
C ARG A 152 14.24 -5.49 -0.45
N LEU A 153 14.18 -4.46 -1.31
CA LEU A 153 12.98 -3.65 -1.48
C LEU A 153 11.93 -4.42 -2.31
N PRO A 154 10.63 -4.33 -1.96
CA PRO A 154 9.56 -4.75 -2.87
C PRO A 154 9.53 -3.84 -4.12
N LEU A 155 9.05 -4.37 -5.25
CA LEU A 155 9.06 -3.70 -6.56
C LEU A 155 8.50 -2.28 -6.48
N LEU A 156 7.37 -2.08 -5.83
CA LEU A 156 6.73 -0.76 -5.71
C LEU A 156 7.61 0.31 -5.05
N PHE A 157 8.54 -0.10 -4.17
CA PHE A 157 9.49 0.79 -3.52
C PHE A 157 10.85 0.83 -4.23
N ALA A 158 11.12 -0.12 -5.14
CA ALA A 158 12.38 -0.19 -5.86
C ALA A 158 12.29 0.44 -7.26
N ILE A 159 11.11 0.43 -7.88
CA ILE A 159 10.93 0.66 -9.31
C ILE A 159 11.45 2.02 -9.78
N ASP A 160 11.25 3.08 -9.01
CA ASP A 160 11.70 4.42 -9.37
C ASP A 160 13.24 4.49 -9.47
N ALA A 161 13.94 3.89 -8.52
CA ALA A 161 15.40 3.80 -8.55
C ALA A 161 15.90 2.82 -9.62
N LEU A 162 15.19 1.70 -9.84
CA LEU A 162 15.55 0.70 -10.86
C LEU A 162 15.42 1.23 -12.29
N LEU A 163 14.51 2.17 -12.52
CA LEU A 163 14.24 2.76 -13.83
C LEU A 163 14.88 4.14 -14.02
N ASP A 164 15.67 4.60 -13.05
CA ASP A 164 16.30 5.92 -13.02
C ASP A 164 15.29 7.05 -13.29
N ILE A 165 14.24 7.08 -12.47
CA ILE A 165 13.20 8.12 -12.54
C ILE A 165 13.70 9.36 -11.80
N GLU A 166 13.85 10.46 -12.53
CA GLU A 166 14.47 11.71 -12.05
C GLU A 166 13.71 12.31 -10.84
N ASP A 167 12.39 12.40 -10.94
CA ASP A 167 11.47 12.88 -9.89
C ASP A 167 10.92 11.73 -9.01
N GLY A 168 11.58 10.57 -9.06
CA GLY A 168 11.14 9.36 -8.38
C GLY A 168 11.57 9.25 -6.93
N PHE A 169 10.91 8.36 -6.19
CA PHE A 169 11.24 8.07 -4.80
C PHE A 169 12.38 7.05 -4.71
N LYS A 170 13.52 7.47 -4.14
CA LYS A 170 14.70 6.61 -3.93
C LYS A 170 14.72 6.08 -2.50
N TYR A 171 14.39 4.79 -2.33
CA TYR A 171 14.41 4.13 -1.02
C TYR A 171 15.71 3.38 -0.76
N GLN A 172 16.17 3.36 0.49
CA GLN A 172 17.33 2.59 0.93
C GLN A 172 16.96 1.66 2.10
N LEU A 173 17.59 0.48 2.17
CA LEU A 173 17.37 -0.49 3.24
C LEU A 173 18.08 -0.07 4.54
N ASN A 174 19.36 0.33 4.42
CA ASN A 174 20.21 0.69 5.56
C ASN A 174 20.50 2.19 5.53
N CYS A 175 20.03 2.91 6.54
CA CYS A 175 20.12 4.38 6.63
C CYS A 175 21.27 4.84 7.55
N GLN A 176 22.19 3.93 7.90
CA GLN A 176 23.34 4.21 8.79
C GLN A 176 24.53 4.87 8.07
N GLY A 177 24.37 5.31 6.81
CA GLY A 177 25.36 6.08 6.08
C GLY A 177 25.09 7.58 6.19
N VAL A 178 26.10 8.35 6.58
CA VAL A 178 26.06 9.82 6.61
C VAL A 178 26.10 10.34 5.16
N GLY A 179 24.96 10.77 4.63
CA GLY A 179 24.90 11.52 3.36
C GLY A 179 23.66 11.28 2.50
N LYS A 180 22.81 12.33 2.44
CA LYS A 180 22.02 12.84 1.31
C LYS A 180 20.96 11.95 0.62
N GLU A 181 19.73 12.48 0.62
CA GLU A 181 18.60 12.26 -0.30
C GLU A 181 18.12 10.81 -0.51
N GLY A 182 17.20 10.36 0.35
CA GLY A 182 16.47 9.11 0.15
C GLY A 182 15.47 8.80 1.28
N TYR A 183 14.44 8.00 0.98
CA TYR A 183 13.44 7.56 1.95
C TYR A 183 13.91 6.29 2.67
N CYS A 184 13.91 6.29 4.00
CA CYS A 184 14.40 5.15 4.78
C CYS A 184 13.35 4.03 4.89
N ALA A 185 13.58 2.90 4.24
CA ALA A 185 12.62 1.78 4.21
C ALA A 185 12.47 1.09 5.58
N THR A 186 13.54 0.98 6.35
CA THR A 186 13.53 0.39 7.71
C THR A 186 12.74 1.22 8.71
N HIS A 187 12.71 2.55 8.56
CA HIS A 187 11.87 3.43 9.38
C HIS A 187 10.37 3.31 9.06
N ILE A 188 10.02 2.91 7.83
CA ILE A 188 8.64 2.59 7.46
C ILE A 188 8.19 1.27 8.11
N GLY A 189 9.10 0.29 8.20
CA GLY A 189 8.85 -1.00 8.84
C GLY A 189 8.67 -0.93 10.36
N CYS A 190 9.33 0.01 11.04
CA CYS A 190 9.26 0.19 12.48
C CYS A 190 7.89 0.73 12.95
N SER A 191 7.20 -0.08 13.76
CA SER A 191 5.98 0.31 14.49
C SER A 191 6.26 0.96 15.85
N ALA A 192 7.47 1.44 16.10
CA ALA A 192 7.74 2.16 17.33
C ALA A 192 7.25 3.60 17.19
N SER A 193 6.21 3.93 17.94
CA SER A 193 6.04 5.29 18.47
C SER A 193 7.27 5.63 19.31
N CYS A 194 8.35 6.04 18.65
CA CYS A 194 9.40 6.81 19.30
C CYS A 194 9.30 8.22 18.74
N GLY A 195 8.70 9.11 19.51
CA GLY A 195 8.82 10.55 19.27
C GLY A 195 10.30 10.89 19.28
N SER A 196 10.77 11.51 18.21
CA SER A 196 12.12 12.07 18.14
C SER A 196 12.00 13.57 18.04
N SER A 197 12.34 14.22 19.14
CA SER A 197 12.87 15.58 19.29
C SER A 197 13.05 15.76 20.80
N GLY A 198 14.18 16.02 21.43
CA GLY A 198 15.56 16.35 21.08
C GLY A 198 16.30 16.43 22.44
N ALA A 199 17.62 16.41 22.44
CA ALA A 199 18.48 16.28 23.63
C ALA A 199 18.26 17.32 24.74
N ALA A 200 18.37 16.89 26.02
CA ALA A 200 19.23 17.46 27.06
C ALA A 200 19.04 16.73 28.42
N ASP A 201 20.16 16.46 29.07
CA ASP A 201 20.46 16.17 30.49
C ASP A 201 19.38 15.76 31.52
N GLY A 202 19.77 14.76 32.32
CA GLY A 202 19.58 14.81 33.78
C GLY A 202 18.43 13.99 34.37
N GLY A 203 18.80 12.92 35.09
CA GLY A 203 18.21 12.58 36.39
C GLY A 203 16.80 11.95 36.45
N GLY A 204 16.76 10.75 37.05
CA GLY A 204 15.82 10.49 38.15
C GLY A 204 14.33 10.26 37.84
N ASP A 205 13.95 9.02 38.06
CA ASP A 205 12.78 8.62 38.85
C ASP A 205 11.41 8.36 38.18
N SER A 206 10.75 7.44 38.86
CA SER A 206 9.49 6.72 38.63
C SER A 206 8.22 7.58 38.54
N GLY A 207 7.21 7.12 37.79
CA GLY A 207 5.85 7.65 37.95
C GLY A 207 4.85 7.40 36.82
N GLY A 208 3.85 6.56 37.12
CA GLY A 208 2.46 6.49 36.61
C GLY A 208 2.01 7.16 35.31
N CYS A 209 1.42 6.35 34.41
CA CYS A 209 0.54 6.84 33.35
C CYS A 209 -0.92 6.86 33.83
N SER A 210 -1.46 8.05 34.07
CA SER A 210 -2.89 8.31 34.25
C SER A 210 -3.47 8.91 32.96
N GLY A 211 -4.53 8.31 32.44
CA GLY A 211 -5.28 8.84 31.30
C GLY A 211 -6.24 9.98 31.69
N GLY A 212 -6.63 10.80 30.71
CA GLY A 212 -7.67 11.81 30.90
C GLY A 212 -7.83 12.69 29.65
N GLY A 213 -9.07 12.86 29.18
CA GLY A 213 -9.40 13.43 27.87
C GLY A 213 -9.31 14.94 27.75
N CYS A 214 -9.44 15.43 26.52
CA CYS A 214 -9.57 16.85 26.21
C CYS A 214 -10.93 17.07 25.53
N GLY A 215 -11.80 17.84 26.18
CA GLY A 215 -13.05 18.33 25.61
C GLY A 215 -12.80 19.49 24.65
N GLY A 216 -13.64 19.58 23.61
CA GLY A 216 -13.68 20.69 22.68
C GLY A 216 -14.56 21.82 23.21
N GLY A 217 -14.06 23.05 23.12
CA GLY A 217 -14.84 24.28 23.24
C GLY A 217 -15.27 24.77 21.86
N SER A 218 -16.48 25.34 21.83
CA SER A 218 -17.12 26.00 20.70
C SER A 218 -16.37 27.23 20.18
#